data_AF-A0A3R0QY35-F1
#
_entry.id   AF-A0A3R0QY35-F1
#
_cell.length_a   1.000
_cell.length_b   1.000
_cell.length_c   1.000
_cell.angle_alpha   90.00
_cell.angle_beta   90.00
_cell.angle_gamma   90.00
#
_symmetry.space_group_name_H-M   'P 1'
#
loop_
_entity.id
_entity.type
_entity.pdbx_description
1 polymer ?
#
loop_
_entity_poly.entity_id
_entity_poly.type
_entity_poly.pdbx_seq_one_letter_code
_entity_poly.pdbx_strand_id
1 'polypeptide(L)'
;MMNNPTTGYQPLADDDYKMQVYVSSLKGLLKPFKSKGELELLESNARAAREMMEPLMRRLIQSARRYPVRQLPLVFTIGPAPSGANFLRWRNQQNNKTGTPAFCHLIGDPKLPQRARDTLLEIEKDRIVFNMQMSVLTFIIRQARECQEKVEQAERLHMGLLTLPENNERGR
;
A
#
# COMPACT_ATOMS: atom_id res chain seq x y z
N MET A 1 25.39 -19.48 -29.32
CA MET A 1 24.82 -20.07 -28.09
C MET A 1 24.21 -18.96 -27.27
N MET A 2 22.90 -19.02 -27.01
CA MET A 2 22.15 -17.95 -26.33
C MET A 2 22.53 -17.91 -24.85
N ASN A 3 23.17 -16.81 -24.43
CA ASN A 3 23.38 -16.49 -23.02
C ASN A 3 22.00 -16.24 -22.39
N ASN A 4 21.45 -17.24 -21.70
CA ASN A 4 20.24 -17.07 -20.92
C ASN A 4 20.68 -16.73 -19.49
N PRO A 5 20.63 -15.46 -19.04
CA PRO A 5 21.01 -15.16 -17.69
C PRO A 5 20.01 -15.85 -16.78
N THR A 6 20.52 -16.66 -15.85
CA THR A 6 19.77 -17.19 -14.71
C THR A 6 19.50 -16.01 -13.76
N THR A 7 18.77 -15.00 -14.22
CA THR A 7 18.60 -13.74 -13.51
C THR A 7 17.70 -14.00 -12.30
N GLY A 8 18.30 -13.93 -11.12
CA GLY A 8 17.60 -13.97 -9.85
C GLY A 8 16.64 -12.79 -9.71
N TYR A 9 15.98 -12.71 -8.56
CA TYR A 9 15.18 -11.55 -8.21
C TYR A 9 15.97 -10.25 -8.37
N GLN A 10 15.31 -9.23 -8.90
CA GLN A 10 15.86 -7.88 -8.98
C GLN A 10 15.05 -7.02 -8.00
N PRO A 11 15.67 -6.54 -6.90
CA PRO A 11 15.03 -5.61 -5.98
C PRO A 11 14.50 -4.38 -6.70
N LEU A 12 13.52 -3.72 -6.09
CA LEU A 12 13.06 -2.45 -6.61
C LEU A 12 14.18 -1.40 -6.58
N ALA A 13 14.27 -0.63 -7.66
CA ALA A 13 15.20 0.48 -7.83
C ALA A 13 14.43 1.80 -7.96
N ASP A 14 15.12 2.94 -7.81
CA ASP A 14 14.52 4.28 -7.91
C ASP A 14 13.77 4.50 -9.24
N ASP A 15 14.26 3.89 -10.32
CA ASP A 15 13.63 3.96 -11.64
C ASP A 15 12.23 3.34 -11.67
N ASP A 16 11.95 2.41 -10.76
CA ASP A 16 10.64 1.77 -10.61
C ASP A 16 9.64 2.72 -9.93
N TYR A 17 10.16 3.76 -9.27
CA TYR A 17 9.44 4.80 -8.55
C TYR A 17 9.44 6.16 -9.27
N LYS A 18 10.07 6.30 -10.45
CA LYS A 18 10.10 7.54 -11.25
C LYS A 18 8.71 7.92 -11.75
N MET A 19 7.87 8.45 -10.87
CA MET A 19 6.53 8.93 -11.22
C MET A 19 6.18 10.22 -10.47
N GLN A 20 5.82 11.24 -11.24
CA GLN A 20 5.62 12.61 -10.76
C GLN A 20 4.45 12.74 -9.77
N VAL A 21 3.45 11.86 -9.84
CA VAL A 21 2.24 11.90 -8.99
C VAL A 21 2.53 11.49 -7.54
N TYR A 22 3.52 10.63 -7.28
CA TYR A 22 3.91 10.31 -5.89
C TYR A 22 4.46 11.54 -5.18
N VAL A 23 5.26 12.33 -5.89
CA VAL A 23 5.91 13.52 -5.35
C VAL A 23 4.90 14.63 -5.10
N SER A 24 3.85 14.76 -5.93
CA SER A 24 2.83 15.79 -5.77
C SER A 24 1.94 15.57 -4.54
N SER A 25 1.50 14.33 -4.29
CA SER A 25 0.63 14.01 -3.14
C SER A 25 1.31 14.29 -1.79
N LEU A 26 2.58 13.94 -1.63
CA LEU A 26 3.33 14.18 -0.38
C LEU A 26 3.68 15.66 -0.18
N LYS A 27 4.06 16.39 -1.25
CA LYS A 27 4.30 17.84 -1.16
C LYS A 27 3.04 18.63 -0.85
N GLY A 28 1.87 18.13 -1.26
CA GLY A 28 0.58 18.76 -0.99
C GLY A 28 0.04 18.55 0.42
N LEU A 29 0.64 17.65 1.22
CA LEU A 29 0.12 17.24 2.53
C LEU A 29 0.43 18.23 3.67
N LEU A 30 1.66 18.76 3.71
CA LEU A 30 2.11 19.59 4.84
C LEU A 30 2.12 21.07 4.46
N LYS A 31 0.92 21.65 4.42
CA LYS A 31 0.69 23.07 4.17
C LYS A 31 -0.56 23.58 4.91
N PRO A 32 -0.74 24.90 5.07
CA PRO A 32 -1.99 25.46 5.59
C PRO A 32 -3.12 25.31 4.55
N PHE A 33 -4.02 24.34 4.75
CA PHE A 33 -5.22 24.18 3.92
C PHE A 33 -6.21 25.33 4.17
N LYS A 34 -6.81 25.86 3.10
CA LYS A 34 -7.68 27.05 3.13
C LYS A 34 -9.11 26.79 2.70
N SER A 35 -9.38 25.67 2.05
CA SER A 35 -10.72 25.33 1.58
C SER A 35 -10.92 23.83 1.45
N LYS A 36 -12.19 23.42 1.39
CA LYS A 36 -12.58 22.05 1.01
C LYS A 36 -11.91 21.60 -0.30
N GLY A 37 -11.86 22.46 -1.31
CA GLY A 37 -11.28 22.14 -2.62
C GLY A 37 -9.80 21.76 -2.56
N GLU A 38 -9.02 22.31 -1.64
CA GLU A 38 -7.62 21.89 -1.46
C GLU A 38 -7.49 20.48 -0.86
N LEU A 39 -8.45 20.07 -0.03
CA LEU A 39 -8.52 18.72 0.53
C LEU A 39 -9.02 17.71 -0.51
N GLU A 40 -9.93 18.10 -1.39
CA GLU A 40 -10.35 17.31 -2.57
C GLU A 40 -9.17 17.05 -3.50
N LEU A 41 -8.33 18.07 -3.74
CA LEU A 41 -7.13 17.92 -4.54
C LEU A 41 -6.10 16.97 -3.88
N LEU A 42 -5.92 17.07 -2.56
CA LEU A 42 -5.08 16.13 -1.81
C LEU A 42 -5.59 14.68 -1.94
N GLU A 43 -6.89 14.46 -1.78
CA GLU A 43 -7.52 13.15 -1.93
C GLU A 43 -7.30 12.59 -3.35
N SER A 44 -7.56 13.41 -4.38
CA SER A 44 -7.38 13.04 -5.78
C SER A 44 -5.94 12.65 -6.09
N ASN A 45 -4.98 13.47 -5.65
CA ASN A 45 -3.55 13.17 -5.83
C ASN A 45 -3.14 11.87 -5.12
N ALA A 46 -3.65 11.61 -3.91
CA ALA A 46 -3.35 10.38 -3.18
C ALA A 46 -4.00 9.15 -3.83
N ARG A 47 -5.20 9.28 -4.42
CA ARG A 47 -5.84 8.22 -5.22
C ARG A 47 -5.03 7.89 -6.46
N ALA A 48 -4.64 8.90 -7.22
CA ALA A 48 -3.84 8.73 -8.44
C ALA A 48 -2.47 8.08 -8.11
N ALA A 49 -1.81 8.52 -7.03
CA ALA A 49 -0.58 7.88 -6.55
C ALA A 49 -0.81 6.40 -6.20
N ARG A 50 -1.93 6.06 -5.55
CA ARG A 50 -2.27 4.68 -5.18
C ARG A 50 -2.55 3.81 -6.40
N GLU A 51 -3.26 4.32 -7.40
CA GLU A 51 -3.53 3.60 -8.65
C GLU A 51 -2.24 3.31 -9.42
N MET A 52 -1.29 4.25 -9.40
CA MET A 52 0.03 4.05 -10.00
C MET A 52 0.91 3.03 -9.28
N MET A 53 0.53 2.55 -8.09
CA MET A 53 1.23 1.45 -7.42
C MET A 53 0.85 0.08 -8.02
N GLU A 54 -0.25 -0.01 -8.77
CA GLU A 54 -0.75 -1.25 -9.35
C GLU A 54 0.27 -1.94 -10.30
N PRO A 55 0.96 -1.23 -11.23
CA PRO A 55 2.01 -1.83 -12.06
C PRO A 55 3.19 -2.35 -11.21
N LEU A 56 3.58 -1.61 -10.17
CA LEU A 56 4.65 -2.00 -9.26
C LEU A 56 4.30 -3.28 -8.50
N MET A 57 3.05 -3.38 -8.02
CA MET A 57 2.51 -4.59 -7.39
C MET A 57 2.59 -5.80 -8.32
N ARG A 58 2.15 -5.64 -9.57
CA ARG A 58 2.17 -6.71 -10.59
C ARG A 58 3.59 -7.16 -10.89
N ARG A 59 4.53 -6.21 -11.00
CA ARG A 59 5.95 -6.51 -11.17
C ARG A 59 6.50 -7.31 -10.00
N LEU A 60 6.19 -6.93 -8.76
CA LEU A 60 6.64 -7.64 -7.56
C LEU A 60 6.12 -9.08 -7.55
N ILE A 61 4.83 -9.28 -7.85
CA ILE A 61 4.22 -10.62 -8.00
C ILE A 61 4.91 -11.42 -9.09
N GLN A 62 5.15 -10.84 -10.26
CA GLN A 62 5.81 -11.53 -11.37
C GLN A 62 7.26 -11.90 -11.05
N SER A 63 7.98 -11.02 -10.35
CA SER A 63 9.38 -11.23 -9.97
C SER A 63 9.53 -12.35 -8.94
N ALA A 64 8.57 -12.50 -8.03
CA ALA A 64 8.49 -13.62 -7.09
C ALA A 64 8.19 -14.98 -7.77
N ARG A 65 7.79 -15.01 -9.05
CA ARG A 65 7.61 -16.26 -9.83
C ARG A 65 8.89 -16.75 -10.50
N ARG A 66 10.02 -16.09 -10.28
CA ARG A 66 11.33 -16.49 -10.83
C ARG A 66 12.07 -17.43 -9.89
N TYR A 67 13.09 -18.10 -10.40
CA TYR A 67 14.02 -18.89 -9.58
C TYR A 67 14.77 -17.96 -8.61
N PRO A 68 15.04 -18.37 -7.35
CA PRO A 68 14.72 -19.67 -6.74
C PRO A 68 13.29 -19.80 -6.19
N VAL A 69 12.55 -18.70 -6.03
CA VAL A 69 11.25 -18.67 -5.33
C VAL A 69 10.19 -19.54 -5.99
N ARG A 70 10.21 -19.66 -7.33
CA ARG A 70 9.30 -20.56 -8.08
C ARG A 70 9.31 -22.02 -7.59
N GLN A 71 10.43 -22.48 -7.01
CA GLN A 71 10.59 -23.85 -6.53
C GLN A 71 10.13 -24.03 -5.07
N LEU A 72 9.74 -22.95 -4.41
CA LEU A 72 9.33 -22.96 -3.02
C LEU A 72 7.81 -23.10 -2.92
N PRO A 73 7.27 -23.70 -1.85
CA PRO A 73 5.83 -23.82 -1.62
C PRO A 73 5.22 -22.48 -1.14
N LEU A 74 5.66 -21.36 -1.71
CA LEU A 74 5.31 -20.01 -1.29
C LEU A 74 4.95 -19.17 -2.52
N VAL A 75 3.72 -18.67 -2.54
CA VAL A 75 3.21 -17.84 -3.63
C VAL A 75 2.96 -16.43 -3.14
N PHE A 76 3.32 -15.48 -3.99
CA PHE A 76 3.06 -14.06 -3.76
C PHE A 76 1.75 -13.65 -4.45
N THR A 77 0.82 -13.09 -3.68
CA THR A 77 -0.57 -12.85 -4.11
C THR A 77 -1.08 -11.49 -3.65
N ILE A 78 -2.21 -11.07 -4.24
CA ILE A 78 -2.97 -9.90 -3.79
C ILE A 78 -3.89 -10.34 -2.65
N GLY A 79 -3.92 -9.54 -1.58
CA GLY A 79 -4.88 -9.60 -0.49
C GLY A 79 -5.70 -8.31 -0.44
N PRO A 80 -6.91 -8.29 -1.01
CA PRO A 80 -7.81 -7.14 -0.89
C PRO A 80 -8.17 -6.88 0.57
N ALA A 81 -8.27 -5.61 0.95
CA ALA A 81 -8.71 -5.18 2.28
C ALA A 81 -10.04 -4.40 2.23
N PRO A 82 -10.81 -4.36 3.33
CA PRO A 82 -12.05 -3.58 3.41
C PRO A 82 -11.88 -2.09 3.13
N SER A 83 -10.67 -1.55 3.30
CA SER A 83 -10.32 -0.17 2.95
C SER A 83 -10.26 0.11 1.43
N GLY A 84 -10.48 -0.91 0.60
CA GLY A 84 -10.34 -0.85 -0.86
C GLY A 84 -8.89 -0.89 -1.34
N ALA A 85 -7.93 -1.10 -0.45
CA ALA A 85 -6.51 -1.26 -0.80
C ALA A 85 -6.18 -2.71 -1.16
N ASN A 86 -5.27 -2.88 -2.12
CA ASN A 86 -4.68 -4.16 -2.48
C ASN A 86 -3.32 -4.29 -1.80
N PHE A 87 -3.17 -5.29 -0.93
CA PHE A 87 -1.90 -5.58 -0.27
C PHE A 87 -1.21 -6.79 -0.87
N LEU A 88 0.11 -6.81 -0.83
CA LEU A 88 0.91 -7.98 -1.16
C LEU A 88 0.94 -8.96 0.02
N ARG A 89 0.66 -10.23 -0.26
CA ARG A 89 0.54 -11.29 0.76
C ARG A 89 1.18 -12.58 0.27
N TRP A 90 2.04 -13.14 1.11
CA TRP A 90 2.52 -14.51 0.99
C TRP A 90 1.41 -15.52 1.28
N ARG A 91 1.38 -16.62 0.53
CA ARG A 91 0.55 -17.79 0.83
C ARG A 91 1.41 -19.04 0.71
N ASN A 92 1.43 -19.83 1.77
CA ASN A 92 2.05 -21.15 1.70
C ASN A 92 1.09 -22.10 0.95
N GLN A 93 1.62 -22.95 0.08
CA GLN A 93 0.82 -23.91 -0.70
C GLN A 93 0.67 -25.27 -0.01
N GLN A 94 1.51 -25.55 0.99
CA GLN A 94 1.52 -26.82 1.73
C GLN A 94 0.79 -26.71 3.07
N ASN A 95 0.46 -25.50 3.52
CA ASN A 95 -0.30 -25.27 4.74
C ASN A 95 -1.15 -24.00 4.63
N ASN A 96 -2.01 -23.75 5.61
CA ASN A 96 -2.94 -22.61 5.61
C ASN A 96 -2.29 -21.29 6.10
N LYS A 97 -0.97 -21.23 6.28
CA LYS A 97 -0.30 -19.98 6.73
C LYS A 97 -0.29 -18.97 5.60
N THR A 98 -0.53 -17.71 5.96
CA THR A 98 -0.49 -16.57 5.02
C THR A 98 0.25 -15.39 5.66
N GLY A 99 0.70 -14.44 4.84
CA GLY A 99 1.44 -13.26 5.28
C GLY A 99 2.77 -13.60 5.96
N THR A 100 3.13 -12.83 6.99
CA THR A 100 4.38 -13.01 7.75
C THR A 100 4.56 -14.44 8.29
N PRO A 101 3.54 -15.11 8.87
CA PRO A 101 3.66 -16.52 9.26
C PRO A 101 4.10 -17.48 8.14
N ALA A 102 3.64 -17.27 6.90
CA ALA A 102 4.02 -18.10 5.76
C ALA A 102 5.50 -17.91 5.39
N PHE A 103 5.96 -16.64 5.40
CA PHE A 103 7.34 -16.27 5.18
C PHE A 103 8.26 -16.81 6.27
N CYS A 104 7.96 -16.52 7.55
CA CYS A 104 8.75 -16.95 8.71
C CYS A 104 8.91 -18.48 8.76
N HIS A 105 7.85 -19.22 8.44
CA HIS A 105 7.91 -20.67 8.40
C HIS A 105 8.91 -21.20 7.38
N LEU A 106 8.97 -20.60 6.18
CA LEU A 106 9.86 -21.06 5.12
C LEU A 106 11.31 -20.57 5.32
N ILE A 107 11.51 -19.29 5.66
CA ILE A 107 12.85 -18.74 5.86
C ILE A 107 13.52 -19.30 7.13
N GLY A 108 12.76 -19.85 8.06
CA GLY A 108 13.29 -20.52 9.25
C GLY A 108 13.72 -21.98 9.03
N ASP A 109 13.33 -22.63 7.91
CA ASP A 109 13.69 -24.02 7.64
C ASP A 109 15.20 -24.15 7.37
N PRO A 110 15.99 -24.88 8.20
CA PRO A 110 17.44 -25.05 8.00
C PRO A 110 17.81 -25.63 6.62
N LYS A 111 16.92 -26.40 5.98
CA LYS A 111 17.16 -27.03 4.68
C LYS A 111 17.06 -26.05 3.50
N LEU A 112 16.53 -24.85 3.72
CA LEU A 112 16.40 -23.84 2.67
C LEU A 112 17.80 -23.35 2.21
N PRO A 113 18.14 -23.46 0.91
CA PRO A 113 19.43 -23.00 0.40
C PRO A 113 19.63 -21.49 0.61
N GLN A 114 20.86 -21.07 0.90
CA GLN A 114 21.18 -19.66 1.21
C GLN A 114 20.70 -18.69 0.13
N ARG A 115 20.93 -19.01 -1.15
CA ARG A 115 20.45 -18.19 -2.29
C ARG A 115 18.93 -17.95 -2.25
N ALA A 116 18.16 -18.94 -1.81
CA ALA A 116 16.71 -18.80 -1.67
C ALA A 116 16.33 -17.93 -0.47
N ARG A 117 17.08 -18.02 0.65
CA ARG A 117 16.91 -17.13 1.80
C ARG A 117 17.17 -15.68 1.42
N ASP A 118 18.28 -15.41 0.74
CA ASP A 118 18.66 -14.07 0.32
C ASP A 118 17.59 -13.46 -0.60
N THR A 119 17.13 -14.26 -1.58
CA THR A 119 16.07 -13.82 -2.49
C THR A 119 14.74 -13.55 -1.76
N LEU A 120 14.33 -14.43 -0.84
CA LEU A 120 13.11 -14.25 -0.06
C LEU A 120 13.19 -13.01 0.83
N LEU A 121 14.36 -12.74 1.42
CA LEU A 121 14.58 -11.56 2.25
C LEU A 121 14.38 -10.27 1.45
N GLU A 122 14.94 -10.18 0.24
CA GLU A 122 14.77 -9.00 -0.62
C GLU A 122 13.31 -8.80 -1.02
N ILE A 123 12.59 -9.85 -1.41
CA ILE A 123 11.15 -9.72 -1.73
C ILE A 123 10.34 -9.32 -0.49
N GLU A 124 10.70 -9.83 0.69
CA GLU A 124 10.00 -9.46 1.92
C GLU A 124 10.22 -7.99 2.28
N LYS A 125 11.42 -7.45 2.09
CA LYS A 125 11.68 -6.00 2.24
C LYS A 125 10.78 -5.18 1.30
N ASP A 126 10.73 -5.55 0.04
CA ASP A 126 9.89 -4.86 -0.95
C ASP A 126 8.39 -4.98 -0.61
N ARG A 127 7.93 -6.15 -0.14
CA ARG A 127 6.55 -6.34 0.35
C ARG A 127 6.23 -5.41 1.51
N ILE A 128 7.11 -5.33 2.50
CA ILE A 128 6.92 -4.52 3.70
C ILE A 128 6.80 -3.04 3.31
N VAL A 129 7.72 -2.54 2.50
CA VAL A 129 7.74 -1.13 2.06
C VAL A 129 6.52 -0.83 1.18
N PHE A 130 6.20 -1.69 0.20
CA PHE A 130 5.02 -1.52 -0.65
C PHE A 130 3.73 -1.47 0.16
N ASN A 131 3.55 -2.41 1.10
CA ASN A 131 2.35 -2.45 1.92
C ASN A 131 2.26 -1.24 2.87
N MET A 132 3.39 -0.73 3.37
CA MET A 132 3.44 0.50 4.15
C MET A 132 3.01 1.71 3.30
N GLN A 133 3.56 1.85 2.08
CA GLN A 133 3.18 2.91 1.14
C GLN A 133 1.67 2.87 0.79
N MET A 134 1.14 1.68 0.49
CA MET A 134 -0.31 1.49 0.26
C MET A 134 -1.15 1.87 1.47
N SER A 135 -0.68 1.56 2.69
CA SER A 135 -1.37 1.92 3.93
C SER A 135 -1.40 3.43 4.13
N VAL A 136 -0.26 4.11 3.93
CA VAL A 136 -0.14 5.57 4.05
C VAL A 136 -1.06 6.28 3.07
N LEU A 137 -1.04 5.91 1.78
CA LEU A 137 -1.91 6.52 0.77
C LEU A 137 -3.39 6.31 1.09
N THR A 138 -3.76 5.10 1.51
CA THR A 138 -5.14 4.79 1.88
C THR A 138 -5.59 5.59 3.10
N PHE A 139 -4.69 5.81 4.06
CA PHE A 139 -4.96 6.66 5.22
C PHE A 139 -5.14 8.13 4.82
N ILE A 140 -4.26 8.69 3.97
CA ILE A 140 -4.36 10.06 3.46
C ILE A 140 -5.69 10.27 2.75
N ILE A 141 -6.09 9.36 1.86
CA ILE A 141 -7.38 9.42 1.14
C ILE A 141 -8.55 9.50 2.12
N ARG A 142 -8.57 8.63 3.14
CA ARG A 142 -9.62 8.62 4.16
C ARG A 142 -9.65 9.92 4.96
N GLN A 143 -8.49 10.38 5.44
CA GLN A 143 -8.40 11.60 6.24
C GLN A 143 -8.76 12.85 5.46
N ALA A 144 -8.32 12.96 4.20
CA ALA A 144 -8.67 14.07 3.33
C ALA A 144 -10.20 14.17 3.17
N ARG A 145 -10.87 13.04 2.93
CA ARG A 145 -12.34 12.98 2.83
C ARG A 145 -13.05 13.37 4.13
N GLU A 146 -12.64 12.80 5.27
CA GLU A 146 -13.20 13.15 6.59
C GLU A 146 -13.03 14.64 6.90
N CYS A 147 -11.90 15.23 6.52
CA CYS A 147 -11.65 16.66 6.68
C CYS A 147 -12.50 17.51 5.74
N GLN A 148 -12.75 17.09 4.50
CA GLN A 148 -13.66 17.79 3.59
C GLN A 148 -15.06 17.93 4.21
N GLU A 149 -15.59 16.83 4.77
CA GLU A 149 -16.91 16.81 5.42
C GLU A 149 -16.95 17.76 6.63
N LYS A 150 -15.91 17.75 7.47
CA LYS A 150 -15.80 18.64 8.64
C LYS A 150 -15.68 20.11 8.26
N VAL A 151 -14.88 20.43 7.24
CA VAL A 151 -14.71 21.80 6.74
C VAL A 151 -16.02 22.31 6.14
N GLU A 152 -16.68 21.50 5.30
CA GLU A 152 -17.98 21.85 4.73
C GLU A 152 -19.03 22.11 5.81
N GLN A 153 -19.07 21.25 6.84
CA GLN A 153 -19.98 21.44 7.97
C GLN A 153 -19.70 22.75 8.71
N ALA A 154 -18.43 23.06 8.98
CA ALA A 154 -18.03 24.30 9.64
C ALA A 154 -18.39 25.55 8.81
N GLU A 155 -18.13 25.53 7.50
CA GLU A 155 -18.48 26.61 6.57
C GLU A 155 -19.99 26.82 6.51
N ARG A 156 -20.78 25.73 6.45
CA ARG A 156 -22.25 25.81 6.45
C ARG A 156 -22.83 26.34 7.76
N LEU A 157 -22.26 25.95 8.91
CA LEU A 157 -22.63 26.51 10.21
C LEU A 157 -22.32 28.01 10.27
N HIS A 158 -21.14 28.43 9.79
CA HIS A 158 -20.75 29.85 9.72
C HIS A 158 -21.68 30.67 8.83
N MET A 159 -22.17 30.10 7.72
CA MET A 159 -23.15 30.74 6.83
C MET A 159 -24.60 30.69 7.34
N GLY A 160 -24.86 30.10 8.51
CA GLY A 160 -26.22 29.92 9.04
C GLY A 160 -27.09 28.92 8.26
N LEU A 161 -26.46 28.07 7.42
CA LEU A 161 -27.13 27.07 6.57
C LEU A 161 -27.30 25.70 7.26
N LEU A 162 -26.82 25.58 8.50
CA LEU A 162 -27.03 24.46 9.40
C LEU A 162 -27.28 25.02 10.80
N THR A 163 -28.25 24.45 11.52
CA THR A 163 -28.40 24.64 12.96
C THR A 163 -27.71 23.47 13.66
N LEU A 164 -26.95 23.74 14.72
CA LEU A 164 -26.43 22.67 15.57
C LEU A 164 -27.63 21.87 16.12
N PRO A 165 -27.55 20.54 16.20
CA PRO A 165 -28.57 19.78 16.91
C PRO A 165 -28.65 20.34 18.33
N GLU A 166 -29.85 20.73 18.77
CA GLU A 166 -30.07 21.10 20.16
C GLU A 166 -29.58 19.95 21.03
N ASN A 167 -28.60 20.20 21.90
CA ASN A 167 -28.18 19.25 22.91
C ASN A 167 -29.41 18.91 23.75
N ASN A 168 -30.06 17.81 23.44
CA ASN A 168 -31.11 17.25 24.29
C ASN A 168 -30.42 16.52 25.45
N GLU A 169 -29.66 17.27 26.26
CA GLU A 169 -29.28 16.87 27.62
C GLU A 169 -30.51 17.01 28.51
N ARG A 170 -31.51 16.16 28.26
CA ARG A 170 -32.55 15.80 29.23
C ARG A 170 -32.88 14.33 29.08
N GLY A 171 -32.10 13.51 29.77
CA GLY A 171 -32.41 12.12 30.06
C GLY A 171 -31.63 11.71 31.29
N ARG A 172 -32.28 11.83 32.46
CA ARG A 172 -31.84 11.31 33.75
C ARG A 172 -31.61 9.80 33.68
#